data_AF-A0AAE0YYM2-F1
#
_entry.id   AF-A0AAE0YYM2-F1
#
_cell.length_a   1.000
_cell.length_b   1.000
_cell.length_c   1.000
_cell.angle_alpha   90.00
_cell.angle_beta   90.00
_cell.angle_gamma   90.00
#
_symmetry.space_group_name_H-M   'P 1'
#
loop_
_entity.id
_entity.type
_entity.pdbx_description
1 polymer ?
#
loop_
_entity_poly.entity_id
_entity_poly.type
_entity_poly.pdbx_seq_one_letter_code
_entity_poly.pdbx_strand_id
1 'polypeptide(L)'
;MSPLTSSFHLPSASSTSGNRPIPLSVLTPDAMDPVHAAATGTPVPGGLSLRESFYLAEEIAATGRLAVLDIAEVNPLLGTPSEQKVTVSNAIDVTAKFYGSQRKGDVPPDYVIPRPQK
;
A
#
# COMPACT_ATOMS: atom_id res chain seq x y z
N MET A 1 33.59 -33.79 18.64
CA MET A 1 32.59 -32.74 18.89
C MET A 1 32.75 -31.69 17.79
N SER A 2 31.93 -31.76 16.76
CA SER A 2 32.00 -30.86 15.60
C SER A 2 30.90 -29.81 15.75
N PRO A 3 31.17 -28.50 15.60
CA PRO A 3 30.11 -27.50 15.69
C PRO A 3 29.28 -27.51 14.39
N LEU A 4 27.96 -27.61 14.56
CA LEU A 4 26.97 -27.43 13.52
C LEU A 4 26.86 -25.94 13.18
N THR A 5 27.58 -25.48 12.16
CA THR A 5 27.30 -24.18 11.55
C THR A 5 26.09 -24.34 10.65
N SER A 6 24.91 -23.98 11.16
CA SER A 6 23.70 -23.82 10.35
C SER A 6 23.89 -22.63 9.42
N SER A 7 24.31 -22.91 8.18
CA SER A 7 24.45 -21.91 7.11
C SER A 7 23.06 -21.36 6.79
N PHE A 8 22.72 -20.18 7.31
CA PHE A 8 21.56 -19.44 6.87
C PHE A 8 21.83 -18.96 5.44
N HIS A 9 21.28 -19.68 4.46
CA HIS A 9 21.42 -19.36 3.05
C HIS A 9 20.55 -18.13 2.74
N LEU A 10 21.14 -16.94 2.78
CA LEU A 10 20.58 -15.77 2.13
C LEU A 10 20.52 -16.08 0.61
N PRO A 11 19.34 -16.10 -0.04
CA PRO A 11 19.28 -16.34 -1.46
C PRO A 11 19.98 -15.19 -2.19
N SER A 12 21.03 -15.56 -2.91
CA SER A 12 21.86 -14.69 -3.73
C SER A 12 21.01 -13.81 -4.66
N ALA A 13 21.28 -12.50 -4.60
CA ALA A 13 20.71 -11.48 -5.45
C ALA A 13 21.24 -11.60 -6.89
N SER A 14 20.69 -12.51 -7.69
CA SER A 14 20.73 -12.42 -9.17
C SER A 14 19.82 -13.47 -9.80
N SER A 15 18.54 -13.15 -9.98
CA SER A 15 17.70 -13.86 -10.95
C SER A 15 16.56 -12.94 -11.40
N THR A 16 16.71 -12.36 -12.58
CA THR A 16 15.71 -11.49 -13.22
C THR A 16 14.55 -12.28 -13.85
N SER A 17 14.24 -13.49 -13.35
CA SER A 17 13.03 -14.22 -13.76
C SER A 17 11.82 -13.62 -13.05
N GLY A 18 11.10 -12.77 -13.77
CA GLY A 18 9.97 -11.98 -13.26
C GLY A 18 8.72 -12.78 -12.93
N ASN A 19 8.78 -13.72 -11.98
CA ASN A 19 7.63 -14.42 -11.42
C ASN A 19 7.74 -14.65 -9.90
N ARG A 20 8.51 -13.80 -9.21
CA ARG A 20 8.62 -13.91 -7.74
C ARG A 20 7.48 -13.10 -7.09
N PRO A 21 6.89 -13.62 -6.00
CA PRO A 21 6.02 -12.81 -5.15
C PRO A 21 6.77 -11.54 -4.71
N ILE A 22 6.05 -10.41 -4.62
CA ILE A 22 6.55 -9.22 -3.95
C ILE A 22 6.39 -9.53 -2.45
N PRO A 23 7.48 -9.85 -1.74
CA PRO A 23 7.39 -10.50 -0.43
C PRO A 23 6.84 -9.58 0.64
N LEU A 24 7.01 -8.26 0.47
CA LEU A 24 6.51 -7.25 1.40
C LEU A 24 6.36 -5.91 0.67
N SER A 25 5.17 -5.32 0.71
CA SER A 25 4.98 -3.88 0.46
C SER A 25 4.66 -3.23 1.79
N VAL A 26 5.36 -2.14 2.14
CA VAL A 26 5.08 -1.38 3.36
C VAL A 26 4.40 -0.08 2.98
N LEU A 27 3.21 0.16 3.53
CA LEU A 27 2.56 1.46 3.51
C LEU A 27 2.96 2.21 4.78
N THR A 28 3.76 3.27 4.62
CA THR A 28 4.08 4.19 5.71
C THR A 28 3.48 5.56 5.38
N PRO A 29 2.54 6.08 6.20
CA PRO A 29 1.95 7.40 5.97
C PRO A 29 2.98 8.53 5.97
N ASP A 30 4.11 8.38 6.66
CA ASP A 30 5.20 9.35 6.66
C ASP A 30 5.93 9.50 5.31
N ALA A 31 5.73 8.56 4.37
CA ALA A 31 6.19 8.71 2.98
C ALA A 31 5.31 9.69 2.18
N MET A 32 4.08 9.95 2.63
CA MET A 32 3.20 10.96 2.05
C MET A 32 3.53 12.35 2.62
N ASP A 33 3.25 13.38 1.83
CA ASP A 33 3.33 14.74 2.34
C ASP A 33 2.40 14.91 3.56
N PRO A 34 2.80 15.66 4.61
CA PRO A 34 2.00 15.81 5.83
C PRO A 34 0.59 16.36 5.59
N VAL A 35 0.34 17.08 4.48
CA VAL A 35 -1.01 17.48 4.06
C VAL A 35 -1.95 16.28 3.89
N HIS A 36 -1.41 15.09 3.62
CA HIS A 36 -2.15 13.85 3.44
C HIS A 36 -2.00 12.87 4.61
N ALA A 37 -1.00 13.04 5.48
CA ALA A 37 -0.69 12.06 6.53
C ALA A 37 0.08 12.62 7.74
N ALA A 38 -0.36 13.74 8.30
CA ALA A 38 0.32 14.36 9.45
C ALA A 38 0.25 13.56 10.77
N ALA A 39 -0.70 12.63 10.94
CA ALA A 39 -0.85 11.85 12.17
C ALA A 39 0.15 10.67 12.24
N THR A 40 1.43 11.01 12.25
CA THR A 40 2.58 10.08 12.30
C THR A 40 3.69 10.66 13.19
N GLY A 41 4.61 9.81 13.67
CA GLY A 41 5.70 10.23 14.55
C GLY A 41 6.74 11.12 13.88
N THR A 42 6.87 11.04 12.56
CA THR A 42 7.95 11.67 11.77
C THR A 42 7.43 12.30 10.46
N PRO A 43 6.62 13.37 10.51
CA PRO A 43 6.13 14.02 9.30
C PRO A 43 7.27 14.74 8.56
N VAL A 44 7.48 14.41 7.28
CA VAL A 44 8.52 15.02 6.43
C VAL A 44 7.88 15.75 5.25
N PRO A 45 8.03 17.08 5.13
CA PRO A 45 7.51 17.85 4.00
C PRO A 45 8.12 17.43 2.66
N GLY A 46 7.34 17.55 1.58
CA GLY A 46 7.79 17.18 0.22
C GLY A 46 7.72 15.67 -0.06
N GLY A 47 6.93 14.95 0.73
CA GLY A 47 6.61 13.55 0.49
C GLY A 47 5.67 13.36 -0.71
N LEU A 48 5.24 12.12 -0.91
CA LEU A 48 4.34 11.76 -1.99
C LEU A 48 3.01 12.49 -1.87
N SER A 49 2.49 12.97 -2.99
CA SER A 49 1.09 13.33 -3.08
C SER A 49 0.21 12.10 -2.92
N LEU A 50 -1.06 12.32 -2.53
CA LEU A 50 -2.03 11.23 -2.42
C LEU A 50 -2.21 10.48 -3.76
N ARG A 51 -2.11 11.19 -4.89
CA ARG A 51 -2.26 10.60 -6.23
C ARG A 51 -1.09 9.70 -6.62
N GLU A 52 0.13 10.05 -6.23
CA GLU A 52 1.31 9.21 -6.45
C GLU A 52 1.23 7.94 -5.60
N SER A 53 0.76 8.08 -4.35
CA SER A 53 0.53 6.93 -3.47
C SER A 53 -0.50 5.95 -4.04
N PHE A 54 -1.61 6.47 -4.58
CA PHE A 54 -2.58 5.63 -5.30
C PHE A 54 -1.99 4.97 -6.54
N TYR A 55 -1.18 5.69 -7.31
CA TYR A 55 -0.57 5.13 -8.52
C TYR A 55 0.37 3.97 -8.18
N LEU A 56 1.23 4.11 -7.18
CA LEU A 56 2.12 3.04 -6.73
C LEU A 56 1.34 1.81 -6.26
N ALA A 57 0.29 2.00 -5.47
CA ALA A 57 -0.54 0.91 -4.98
C ALA A 57 -1.30 0.20 -6.11
N GLU A 58 -1.83 0.95 -7.08
CA GLU A 58 -2.50 0.39 -8.26
C GLU A 58 -1.53 -0.39 -9.17
N GLU A 59 -0.30 0.10 -9.38
CA GLU A 59 0.72 -0.61 -10.16
C GLU A 59 1.16 -1.91 -9.47
N ILE A 60 1.33 -1.89 -8.13
CA ILE A 60 1.63 -3.11 -7.36
C ILE A 60 0.47 -4.11 -7.45
N ALA A 61 -0.77 -3.64 -7.30
CA ALA A 61 -1.95 -4.49 -7.46
C ALA A 61 -2.04 -5.09 -8.87
N ALA A 62 -1.73 -4.32 -9.92
CA ALA A 62 -1.74 -4.77 -11.30
C ALA A 62 -0.73 -5.90 -11.58
N THR A 63 0.33 -6.03 -10.78
CA THR A 63 1.26 -7.17 -10.91
C THR A 63 0.63 -8.50 -10.50
N GLY A 64 -0.42 -8.50 -9.67
CA GLY A 64 -1.00 -9.71 -9.07
C GLY A 64 -0.06 -10.48 -8.14
N ARG A 65 1.02 -9.84 -7.65
CA ARG A 65 2.11 -10.49 -6.90
C ARG A 65 2.27 -10.01 -5.47
N LEU A 66 1.39 -9.14 -4.98
CA LEU A 66 1.41 -8.71 -3.59
C LEU A 66 1.17 -9.91 -2.68
N ALA A 67 2.18 -10.31 -1.90
CA ALA A 67 2.07 -11.42 -0.96
C ALA A 67 1.70 -10.94 0.46
N VAL A 68 2.31 -9.84 0.91
CA VAL A 68 2.13 -9.26 2.25
C VAL A 68 2.13 -7.74 2.13
N LEU A 69 1.20 -7.10 2.83
CA LEU A 69 1.12 -5.65 3.01
C LEU A 69 1.22 -5.32 4.50
N ASP A 70 2.24 -4.56 4.88
CA ASP A 70 2.36 -4.00 6.23
C ASP A 70 1.93 -2.54 6.23
N ILE A 71 1.07 -2.16 7.17
CA ILE A 71 0.67 -0.77 7.42
C ILE A 71 1.33 -0.34 8.73
N ALA A 72 2.24 0.61 8.66
CA ALA A 72 3.01 1.09 9.81
C ALA A 72 2.83 2.59 10.02
N GLU A 73 3.33 3.13 11.13
CA GLU A 73 3.49 4.57 11.38
C GLU A 73 2.22 5.44 11.37
N VAL A 74 1.03 4.85 11.42
CA VAL A 74 -0.20 5.58 11.74
C VAL A 74 -0.28 5.80 13.26
N ASN A 75 -0.33 7.05 13.70
CA ASN A 75 -0.50 7.40 15.11
C ASN A 75 -1.70 8.36 15.30
N PRO A 76 -2.90 7.84 15.57
CA PRO A 76 -4.12 8.65 15.74
C PRO A 76 -4.12 9.57 16.97
N LEU A 77 -3.10 9.50 17.83
CA LEU A 77 -2.94 10.39 18.98
C LEU A 77 -2.17 11.67 18.62
N LEU A 78 -1.58 11.75 17.41
CA LEU A 78 -0.84 12.91 16.92
C LEU A 78 -1.68 13.74 15.94
N GLY A 79 -1.40 15.04 15.89
CA GLY A 79 -2.12 15.99 15.04
C GLY A 79 -3.48 16.41 15.59
N THR A 80 -4.14 17.29 14.84
CA THR A 80 -5.51 17.76 15.09
C THR A 80 -6.54 16.69 14.76
N PRO A 81 -7.78 16.77 15.30
CA PRO A 81 -8.85 15.83 14.95
C PRO A 81 -9.13 15.71 13.45
N SER A 82 -8.91 16.79 12.68
CA SER A 82 -8.99 16.77 11.22
C SER A 82 -7.84 15.99 10.58
N GLU A 83 -6.60 16.23 10.99
CA GLU A 83 -5.42 15.55 10.45
C GLU A 83 -5.43 14.06 10.75
N GLN A 84 -5.90 13.66 11.93
CA GLN A 84 -6.11 12.27 12.31
C GLN A 84 -7.08 11.56 11.35
N LYS A 85 -8.24 12.17 11.11
CA LYS A 85 -9.25 11.64 10.18
C LYS A 85 -8.71 11.53 8.76
N VAL A 86 -8.01 12.56 8.29
CA VAL A 86 -7.39 12.58 6.95
C VAL A 86 -6.36 11.46 6.82
N THR A 87 -5.46 11.31 7.80
CA THR A 87 -4.42 10.28 7.78
C THR A 87 -5.01 8.88 7.77
N VAL A 88 -6.00 8.60 8.62
CA VAL A 88 -6.68 7.29 8.68
C VAL A 88 -7.45 7.02 7.38
N SER A 89 -8.20 8.00 6.88
CA SER A 89 -8.96 7.85 5.61
C SER A 89 -8.03 7.54 4.45
N ASN A 90 -6.93 8.30 4.31
CA ASN A 90 -5.98 8.11 3.23
C ASN A 90 -5.25 6.77 3.34
N ALA A 91 -4.88 6.34 4.55
CA ALA A 91 -4.27 5.02 4.77
C ALA A 91 -5.22 3.89 4.34
N ILE A 92 -6.52 3.99 4.66
CA ILE A 92 -7.54 3.04 4.23
C ILE A 92 -7.67 3.05 2.69
N ASP A 93 -7.77 4.23 2.08
CA ASP A 93 -7.95 4.36 0.64
C ASP A 93 -6.76 3.78 -0.14
N VAL A 94 -5.53 4.09 0.27
CA VAL A 94 -4.34 3.53 -0.38
C VAL A 94 -4.27 2.02 -0.16
N THR A 95 -4.63 1.52 1.02
CA THR A 95 -4.73 0.07 1.29
C THR A 95 -5.71 -0.60 0.34
N ALA A 96 -6.89 -0.03 0.10
CA ALA A 96 -7.85 -0.56 -0.85
C ALA A 96 -7.28 -0.64 -2.28
N LYS A 97 -6.44 0.33 -2.69
CA LYS A 97 -5.75 0.30 -3.99
C LYS A 97 -4.81 -0.88 -4.14
N PHE A 98 -4.08 -1.26 -3.08
CA PHE A 98 -3.23 -2.47 -3.09
C PHE A 98 -4.02 -3.75 -3.35
N TYR A 99 -5.29 -3.79 -2.96
CA TYR A 99 -6.19 -4.94 -3.16
C TYR A 99 -7.07 -4.83 -4.40
N GLY A 100 -6.78 -3.87 -5.29
CA GLY A 100 -7.38 -3.81 -6.62
C GLY A 100 -8.49 -2.79 -6.80
N SER A 101 -8.83 -1.98 -5.78
CA SER A 101 -9.74 -0.85 -6.02
C SER A 101 -9.11 0.14 -7.00
N GLN A 102 -9.85 0.61 -8.00
CA GLN A 102 -9.31 1.49 -9.04
C GLN A 102 -9.95 2.86 -9.04
N ARG A 103 -9.17 3.92 -9.32
CA ARG A 103 -9.71 5.29 -9.43
C ARG A 103 -10.71 5.47 -10.56
N LYS A 104 -10.65 4.62 -11.61
CA LYS A 104 -11.63 4.59 -12.70
C LYS A 104 -12.97 3.94 -12.32
N GLY A 105 -13.09 3.42 -11.10
CA GLY A 105 -14.24 2.67 -10.62
C GLY A 105 -14.08 1.17 -10.83
N ASP A 106 -14.72 0.41 -9.95
CA ASP A 106 -14.74 -1.05 -9.96
C ASP A 106 -16.15 -1.50 -10.35
N VAL A 107 -16.25 -2.25 -11.45
CA VAL A 107 -17.52 -2.83 -11.92
C VAL A 107 -17.42 -4.34 -11.77
N PRO A 108 -18.38 -4.99 -11.07
CA PRO A 108 -18.41 -6.44 -10.97
C PRO A 108 -18.37 -7.09 -12.36
N PRO A 109 -17.65 -8.22 -12.55
CA PRO A 109 -17.52 -8.88 -13.85
C PRO A 109 -18.87 -9.27 -14.47
N ASP A 110 -19.88 -9.47 -13.63
CA ASP A 110 -21.24 -9.90 -13.95
C ASP A 110 -22.26 -8.74 -13.93
N TYR A 111 -21.79 -7.48 -13.82
CA TYR A 111 -22.69 -6.33 -13.80
C TYR A 111 -23.44 -6.17 -15.13
N VAL A 112 -24.77 -6.24 -15.05
CA VAL A 112 -25.66 -5.98 -16.17
C VAL A 112 -26.28 -4.61 -16.02
N ILE A 113 -26.09 -3.76 -17.04
CA ILE A 113 -26.70 -2.42 -17.08
C ILE A 113 -28.24 -2.58 -17.02
N PRO A 114 -28.93 -1.99 -16.03
CA PRO A 114 -30.38 -2.05 -15.93
C PRO A 114 -31.03 -1.50 -17.21
N ARG A 115 -31.95 -2.28 -17.79
CA ARG A 115 -32.73 -1.82 -18.95
C ARG A 115 -33.94 -1.02 -18.46
N PRO A 116 -34.31 0.07 -19.15
CA PRO A 116 -35.52 0.81 -18.80
C PRO A 116 -36.75 -0.10 -18.90
N GLN A 117 -37.61 -0.05 -17.88
CA GLN A 117 -38.92 -0.68 -17.93
C GLN A 117 -39.85 0.21 -18.76
N LYS A 118 -40.45 -0.38 -19.79
CA LYS A 118 -41.39 0.30 -20.70
C LYS A 118 -42.73 0.54 -20.02
#